data_AF-A0AAU9P939-F1
#
_entry.id   AF-A0AAU9P939-F1
#
_cell.length_a   1.000
_cell.length_b   1.000
_cell.length_c   1.000
_cell.angle_alpha   90.00
_cell.angle_beta   90.00
_cell.angle_gamma   90.00
#
_symmetry.space_group_name_H-M   'P 1'
#
loop_
_entity.id
_entity.type
_entity.pdbx_description
1 polymer ?
#
loop_
_entity_poly.entity_id
_entity_poly.type
_entity_poly.pdbx_seq_one_letter_code
_entity_poly.pdbx_strand_id
1 'polypeptide(L)'
;MRLFNCYCEEDASDSTPSAMDLKEFLLFLQKLIKDSCDNVYSCTRNESLAEGIRRIGNDVDYFDSIETGYSAENGLRISVYIDHEVVLDWVDM
;
A
#
# COMPACT_ATOMS: atom_id res chain seq x y z
N MET A 1 3.06 -9.97 6.94
CA MET A 1 3.35 -8.78 6.10
C MET A 1 4.46 -8.98 5.06
N ARG A 2 4.13 -8.74 3.78
CA ARG A 2 5.11 -8.46 2.70
C ARG A 2 5.09 -6.97 2.38
N LEU A 3 6.28 -6.39 2.17
CA LEU A 3 6.42 -5.01 1.69
C LEU A 3 6.29 -4.98 0.17
N PHE A 4 5.38 -4.15 -0.32
CA PHE A 4 5.29 -3.77 -1.72
C PHE A 4 5.56 -2.26 -1.83
N ASN A 5 6.57 -1.90 -2.60
CA ASN A 5 6.80 -0.49 -2.91
C ASN A 5 6.01 -0.14 -4.17
N CYS A 6 5.01 0.72 -4.02
CA CYS A 6 4.28 1.29 -5.15
C CYS A 6 5.00 2.57 -5.56
N TYR A 7 5.48 2.59 -6.81
CA TYR A 7 6.14 3.74 -7.41
C TYR A 7 5.29 4.25 -8.57
N CYS A 8 5.27 5.56 -8.76
CA CYS A 8 5.05 6.12 -10.08
C CYS A 8 6.37 6.20 -10.83
N GLU A 9 6.46 5.54 -11.98
CA GLU A 9 7.38 5.99 -13.02
C GLU A 9 6.72 7.20 -13.70
N GLU A 10 7.49 8.28 -13.93
CA GLU A 10 7.00 9.59 -14.42
C GLU A 10 6.31 9.53 -15.80
N ASP A 11 6.27 8.37 -16.46
CA ASP A 11 5.67 8.19 -17.79
C ASP A 11 4.27 7.51 -17.79
N ALA A 12 3.69 7.19 -16.62
CA ALA A 12 2.32 6.65 -16.52
C ALA A 12 1.32 7.73 -16.06
N SER A 13 0.89 8.58 -17.00
CA SER A 13 0.05 9.76 -16.71
C SER A 13 -1.37 9.48 -16.20
N ASP A 14 -1.75 8.23 -15.94
CA ASP A 14 -3.14 7.83 -15.61
C ASP A 14 -3.23 6.80 -14.48
N SER A 15 -2.13 6.56 -13.75
CA SER A 15 -2.05 5.48 -12.74
C SER A 15 -1.37 5.91 -11.45
N THR A 16 -1.47 7.19 -11.10
CA THR A 16 -0.90 7.67 -9.84
C THR A 16 -1.80 7.28 -8.67
N PRO A 17 -1.27 6.79 -7.53
CA PRO A 17 -2.08 6.56 -6.34
C PRO A 17 -2.89 7.80 -5.94
N SER A 18 -2.32 9.01 -6.09
CA SER A 18 -3.04 10.27 -5.87
C SER A 18 -4.23 10.53 -6.81
N ALA A 19 -4.33 9.82 -7.94
CA ALA A 19 -5.43 9.93 -8.90
C ALA A 19 -6.46 8.78 -8.79
N MET A 20 -6.19 7.77 -7.95
CA MET A 20 -7.11 6.66 -7.71
C MET A 20 -7.94 6.92 -6.45
N ASP A 21 -9.19 6.45 -6.44
CA ASP A 21 -9.90 6.26 -5.18
C ASP A 21 -9.40 5.00 -4.43
N LEU A 22 -9.78 4.81 -3.16
CA LEU A 22 -9.34 3.66 -2.38
C LEU A 22 -9.71 2.33 -3.04
N LYS A 23 -10.89 2.24 -3.66
CA LYS A 23 -11.35 1.00 -4.29
C LYS A 23 -10.50 0.67 -5.51
N GLU A 24 -10.20 1.66 -6.35
CA GLU A 24 -9.31 1.54 -7.49
C GLU A 24 -7.91 1.15 -7.07
N PHE A 25 -7.40 1.77 -6.00
CA PHE A 25 -6.10 1.45 -5.41
C PHE A 25 -6.02 0.01 -4.88
N LEU A 26 -7.03 -0.45 -4.13
CA LEU A 26 -7.09 -1.83 -3.65
C LEU A 26 -7.17 -2.84 -4.79
N LEU A 27 -7.95 -2.54 -5.85
CA LEU A 27 -8.02 -3.37 -7.06
C LEU A 27 -6.68 -3.41 -7.81
N PHE A 28 -5.96 -2.28 -7.85
CA PHE A 28 -4.62 -2.21 -8.41
C PHE A 28 -3.66 -3.12 -7.63
N LEU A 29 -3.67 -3.05 -6.29
CA LEU A 29 -2.86 -3.91 -5.43
C LEU A 29 -3.19 -5.38 -5.64
N GLN A 30 -4.47 -5.76 -5.64
CA GLN A 30 -4.92 -7.14 -5.88
C GLN A 30 -4.40 -7.69 -7.22
N LYS A 31 -4.46 -6.89 -8.29
CA LYS A 31 -3.92 -7.27 -9.60
C LYS A 31 -2.40 -7.41 -9.58
N LEU A 32 -1.71 -6.52 -8.85
CA LEU A 32 -0.26 -6.52 -8.74
C LEU A 32 0.26 -7.76 -7.99
N ILE A 33 -0.37 -8.10 -6.86
CA ILE A 33 0.04 -9.24 -6.03
C ILE A 33 -0.56 -10.57 -6.49
N LYS A 34 -1.57 -10.51 -7.38
CA LYS A 34 -2.36 -11.65 -7.87
C LYS A 34 -3.00 -12.47 -6.73
N ASP A 35 -3.45 -11.77 -5.70
CA ASP A 35 -3.98 -12.36 -4.46
C ASP A 35 -4.94 -11.38 -3.75
N SER A 36 -5.59 -11.83 -2.67
CA SER A 36 -6.42 -10.96 -1.82
C SER A 36 -5.57 -9.96 -1.02
N CYS A 37 -6.13 -8.78 -0.79
CA CYS A 37 -5.55 -7.72 0.03
C CYS A 37 -6.45 -7.47 1.24
N ASP A 38 -6.48 -8.39 2.21
CA ASP A 38 -7.44 -8.30 3.33
C ASP A 38 -7.12 -7.16 4.30
N ASN A 39 -5.83 -6.93 4.56
CA ASN A 39 -5.37 -5.79 5.35
C ASN A 39 -4.20 -5.10 4.67
N VAL A 40 -4.40 -3.81 4.35
CA VAL A 40 -3.42 -2.94 3.70
C VAL A 40 -3.00 -1.85 4.67
N TYR A 41 -1.70 -1.55 4.70
CA TYR A 41 -1.11 -0.58 5.60
C TYR A 41 -0.12 0.31 4.85
N SER A 42 0.02 1.56 5.28
CA SER A 42 1.04 2.50 4.83
C SER A 42 2.06 2.76 5.94
N CYS A 43 3.27 3.15 5.55
CA CYS A 43 4.25 3.72 6.47
C CYS A 43 5.05 4.81 5.77
N THR A 44 5.21 5.96 6.42
CA THR A 44 6.02 7.06 5.89
C THR A 44 7.49 6.63 5.86
N ARG A 45 8.21 7.02 4.80
CA ARG A 45 9.60 6.62 4.56
C ARG A 45 10.57 6.91 5.72
N ASN A 46 10.28 7.93 6.52
CA ASN A 46 11.14 8.37 7.62
C ASN A 46 10.65 7.93 9.02
N GLU A 47 9.58 7.14 9.09
CA GLU A 47 9.07 6.60 10.35
C GLU A 47 9.52 5.15 10.53
N SER A 48 9.75 4.74 11.79
CA SER A 48 10.03 3.35 12.09
C SER A 48 8.78 2.50 11.84
N LEU A 49 8.91 1.28 11.32
CA LEU A 49 7.74 0.41 11.11
C LEU A 49 6.99 0.08 12.40
N ALA A 50 7.68 0.05 13.53
CA ALA A 50 7.09 -0.23 14.84
C ALA A 50 6.14 0.89 15.31
N GLU A 51 6.34 2.12 14.85
CA GLU A 51 5.60 3.31 15.33
C GLU A 51 4.74 3.95 14.22
N GLY A 52 5.15 3.80 12.96
CA GLY A 52 4.61 4.55 11.82
C GLY A 52 3.71 3.73 10.89
N ILE A 53 3.42 2.47 11.19
CA ILE A 53 2.52 1.67 10.36
C ILE A 53 1.06 2.02 10.64
N ARG A 54 0.33 2.43 9.61
CA ARG A 54 -1.08 2.85 9.70
C ARG A 54 -1.92 1.97 8.78
N ARG A 55 -3.05 1.47 9.28
CA ARG A 55 -3.97 0.67 8.46
C ARG A 55 -4.76 1.59 7.54
N ILE A 56 -4.88 1.21 6.27
CA ILE A 56 -5.75 1.87 5.29
C ILE A 56 -7.09 1.13 5.30
N GLY A 57 -8.03 1.57 6.13
CA GLY A 57 -9.33 0.91 6.29
C GLY A 57 -10.48 1.62 5.59
N ASN A 58 -10.33 2.90 5.26
CA ASN A 58 -11.34 3.73 4.64
C ASN A 58 -10.71 4.86 3.80
N ASP A 59 -11.53 5.61 3.08
CA ASP A 59 -11.08 6.69 2.19
C ASP A 59 -10.28 7.77 2.92
N VAL A 60 -10.64 8.10 4.18
CA VAL A 60 -9.90 9.09 4.98
C VAL A 60 -8.49 8.59 5.28
N ASP A 61 -8.34 7.35 5.73
CA ASP A 61 -7.04 6.74 6.00
C ASP A 61 -6.16 6.69 4.73
N TYR A 62 -6.80 6.47 3.58
CA TYR A 62 -6.15 6.43 2.29
C TYR A 62 -5.64 7.81 1.87
N PHE A 63 -6.49 8.83 1.90
CA PHE A 63 -6.08 10.19 1.54
C PHE A 63 -5.01 10.72 2.50
N ASP A 64 -5.11 10.45 3.80
CA ASP A 64 -4.08 10.81 4.78
C ASP A 64 -2.74 10.14 4.47
N SER A 65 -2.77 8.87 4.03
CA SER A 65 -1.57 8.13 3.61
C SER A 65 -0.94 8.72 2.34
N ILE A 66 -1.76 9.17 1.38
CA ILE A 66 -1.29 9.84 0.17
C ILE A 66 -0.71 11.21 0.51
N GLU A 67 -1.42 12.04 1.28
CA GLU A 67 -0.96 13.38 1.64
C GLU A 67 0.37 13.33 2.44
N THR A 68 0.46 12.40 3.39
CA THR A 68 1.63 12.28 4.27
C THR A 68 2.80 11.54 3.61
N GLY A 69 2.50 10.48 2.85
CA GLY A 69 3.49 9.57 2.29
C GLY A 69 3.90 9.88 0.86
N TYR A 70 2.97 10.35 0.03
CA TYR A 70 3.12 10.51 -1.42
C TYR A 70 3.43 11.97 -1.80
N SER A 71 4.58 12.46 -1.35
CA SER A 71 5.06 13.83 -1.64
C SER A 71 6.27 13.82 -2.58
N ALA A 72 6.56 14.97 -3.20
CA ALA A 72 7.76 15.15 -4.01
C ALA A 72 9.06 14.91 -3.21
N GLU A 73 9.07 15.27 -1.91
CA GLU A 73 10.18 15.02 -0.99
C GLU A 73 10.39 13.53 -0.73
N ASN A 74 9.31 12.75 -0.76
CA ASN A 74 9.35 11.29 -0.65
C ASN A 74 9.55 10.59 -2.00
N GLY A 75 9.76 11.36 -3.07
CA GLY A 75 10.01 10.87 -4.43
C GLY A 75 8.78 10.29 -5.12
N LEU A 76 7.56 10.70 -4.71
CA LEU A 76 6.29 10.19 -5.23
C LEU A 76 6.18 8.66 -5.07
N ARG A 77 6.47 8.18 -3.86
CA ARG A 77 6.47 6.75 -3.51
C ARG A 77 5.66 6.52 -2.26
N ILE A 78 4.85 5.46 -2.27
CA ILE A 78 4.17 4.98 -1.07
C ILE A 78 4.57 3.54 -0.81
N SER A 79 5.07 3.27 0.41
CA SER A 79 5.37 1.92 0.87
C SER A 79 4.12 1.33 1.47
N VAL A 80 3.65 0.23 0.87
CA VAL A 80 2.43 -0.46 1.25
C VAL A 80 2.79 -1.83 1.80
N TYR A 81 2.22 -2.17 2.95
CA TYR A 81 2.39 -3.47 3.58
C TYR A 81 1.06 -4.18 3.52
N ILE A 82 1.08 -5.41 3.03
CA ILE A 82 -0.12 -6.24 2.93
C ILE A 82 0.07 -7.40 3.88
N ASP A 83 -0.90 -7.57 4.77
CA ASP A 83 -0.97 -8.80 5.54
C ASP A 83 -1.56 -9.89 4.65
N HIS A 84 -0.75 -10.90 4.39
CA HIS A 84 -1.27 -12.16 3.89
C HIS A 84 -1.63 -12.99 5.13
N GLU A 85 -2.85 -13.52 5.17
CA GLU A 85 -3.01 -14.78 5.88
C GLU A 85 -2.07 -15.78 5.23
N VAL A 86 -1.04 -16.19 5.96
CA VAL A 86 -0.41 -17.47 5.65
C VAL A 86 -1.49 -18.48 5.98
N VAL A 87 -2.23 -18.96 4.99
CA VAL A 87 -2.85 -20.28 5.12
C VAL A 87 -1.66 -21.21 5.40
N LEU A 88 -1.47 -21.53 6.69
CA LEU A 88 -0.50 -22.48 7.17
C LEU A 88 -0.95 -23.87 6.71
N ASP A 89 -0.90 -24.13 5.40
CA ASP A 89 -0.99 -25.47 4.80
C ASP A 89 0.36 -26.22 4.92
N TRP A 90 1.15 -25.88 5.94
CA TRP A 90 2.36 -26.61 6.33
C TRP A 90 2.28 -27.17 7.74
N VAL A 91 1.07 -27.33 8.30
CA VAL A 91 0.83 -28.39 9.28
C VAL A 91 0.30 -29.60 8.52
N ASP A 92 1.11 -30.13 7.61
CA ASP A 92 0.84 -31.44 7.00
C ASP A 92 1.82 -32.47 7.55
N MET A 93 1.20 -33.44 8.25
CA MET A 93 1.43 -34.89 8.16
C MET A 93 2.78 -35.48 8.61
#